data_AF-X1TDI9-F1
#
_entry.id   AF-X1TDI9-F1
#
_cell.length_a   1.000
_cell.length_b   1.000
_cell.length_c   1.000
_cell.angle_alpha   90.00
_cell.angle_beta   90.00
_cell.angle_gamma   90.00
#
_symmetry.space_group_name_H-M   'P 1'
#
loop_
_entity.id
_entity.type
_entity.pdbx_description
1 polymer ?
#
loop_
_entity_poly.entity_id
_entity_poly.type
_entity_poly.pdbx_seq_one_letter_code
_entity_poly.pdbx_strand_id
1 'polypeptide(L)' 'MPDEIIAHIDGGSRGNPGPAAAGFVLTDSAGTQLQAKAFFLGQATN' A
#
# COMPACT_ATOMS: atom_id res chain seq x y z
N MET A 1 -7.86 0.41 -21.52
CA MET A 1 -6.95 0.80 -20.42
C MET A 1 -7.62 1.97 -19.72
N PRO A 2 -7.66 2.04 -18.38
CA PRO A 2 -8.21 3.21 -17.69
C PRO A 2 -7.37 4.44 -18.03
N ASP A 3 -8.02 5.58 -18.20
CA ASP A 3 -7.35 6.85 -18.53
C ASP A 3 -6.57 7.42 -17.34
N GLU A 4 -6.94 7.02 -16.11
CA GLU A 4 -6.29 7.40 -14.86
C GLU A 4 -6.26 6.21 -13.88
N ILE A 5 -5.17 6.08 -13.13
CA ILE A 5 -5.03 5.11 -12.04
C ILE A 5 -4.68 5.87 -10.77
N ILE A 6 -5.51 5.70 -9.74
CA ILE A 6 -5.31 6.30 -8.42
C ILE A 6 -4.68 5.24 -7.51
N ALA A 7 -3.60 5.60 -6.82
CA ALA A 7 -2.88 4.72 -5.91
C ALA A 7 -2.99 5.22 -4.46
N HIS A 8 -3.60 4.41 -3.59
CA HIS A 8 -3.59 4.64 -2.15
C HIS A 8 -2.53 3.72 -1.54
N ILE A 9 -1.58 4.29 -0.82
CA ILE A 9 -0.42 3.57 -0.29
C ILE A 9 -0.29 3.91 1.19
N ASP A 10 -0.05 2.89 2.01
CA ASP A 10 0.20 3.07 3.43
C ASP A 10 1.28 2.09 3.94
N GLY A 11 1.97 2.48 5.00
CA GLY A 11 3.04 1.74 5.63
C GLY A 11 3.02 1.92 7.13
N GLY A 12 3.32 0.84 7.86
CA GLY A 12 3.34 0.86 9.32
C GLY A 12 4.45 -0.01 9.89
N SER A 13 5.06 0.48 10.97
CA SER A 13 5.98 -0.27 11.82
C SER A 13 5.47 -0.32 13.25
N ARG A 14 5.64 -1.47 13.93
CA ARG A 14 5.31 -1.65 15.34
C ARG A 14 6.41 -1.16 16.30
N GLY A 15 7.39 -0.39 15.81
CA GLY A 15 8.47 0.18 16.63
C GLY A 15 9.45 1.04 15.83
N ASN A 16 10.55 1.45 16.47
CA ASN A 16 11.65 2.17 15.82
C ASN A 16 13.03 1.61 16.25
N PRO A 17 13.52 0.52 15.61
CA PRO A 17 12.86 -0.28 14.58
C PRO A 17 11.87 -1.31 15.17
N GLY A 18 10.97 -1.81 14.33
CA GLY A 18 10.03 -2.88 14.68
C GLY A 18 9.50 -3.64 13.47
N PRO A 19 8.73 -4.73 13.68
CA PRO A 19 8.08 -5.45 12.60
C PRO A 19 7.21 -4.52 11.76
N ALA A 20 7.42 -4.54 10.44
CA ALA A 20 6.83 -3.57 9.52
C ALA A 20 6.16 -4.24 8.31
N ALA A 21 5.17 -3.53 7.76
CA ALA A 21 4.45 -3.89 6.56
C ALA A 21 4.09 -2.64 5.75
N ALA A 22 3.84 -2.83 4.47
CA ALA A 22 3.26 -1.81 3.60
C ALA A 22 2.20 -2.43 2.69
N GLY A 23 1.31 -1.60 2.17
CA GLY A 23 0.29 -2.04 1.23
C GLY A 23 -0.15 -0.92 0.31
N PHE A 24 -0.80 -1.32 -0.78
CA PHE A 24 -1.46 -0.39 -1.68
C PHE A 24 -2.77 -0.93 -2.23
N VAL A 25 -3.62 -0.01 -2.66
CA VAL A 25 -4.81 -0.23 -3.49
C VAL A 25 -4.72 0.66 -4.71
N LEU A 26 -4.94 0.09 -5.89
CA LEU A 26 -5.09 0.82 -7.15
C LEU A 26 -6.56 0.83 -7.54
N THR A 27 -7.08 2.00 -7.89
CA THR A 27 -8.43 2.16 -8.45
C THR A 27 -8.40 2.93 -9.76
N ASP A 28 -9.44 2.80 -10.58
CA ASP A 28 -9.70 3.79 -11.64
C ASP A 28 -10.37 5.05 -11.05
N SER A 29 -10.66 6.03 -11.89
CA SER A 29 -11.31 7.30 -11.50
C SER A 29 -12.78 7.14 -11.10
N ALA A 30 -13.43 6.03 -11.46
CA ALA A 30 -14.78 5.68 -11.00
C ALA A 30 -14.76 4.98 -9.63
N GLY A 31 -13.57 4.71 -9.07
CA GLY A 31 -13.38 4.00 -7.80
C GLY A 31 -13.38 2.48 -7.93
N THR A 32 -13.36 1.92 -9.15
CA THR A 32 -13.24 0.47 -9.36
C THR A 32 -11.86 0.02 -8.92
N GLN A 33 -11.79 -0.94 -8.00
CA GLN A 33 -10.52 -1.52 -7.60
C GLN A 33 -9.92 -2.36 -8.74
N LEU A 34 -8.71 -1.97 -9.16
CA LEU A 34 -7.93 -2.65 -10.18
C LEU A 34 -7.00 -3.71 -9.57
N GLN A 35 -6.34 -3.38 -8.45
CA GLN A 35 -5.43 -4.28 -7.76
C GLN A 35 -5.21 -3.86 -6.31
N ALA A 36 -4.89 -4.81 -5.44
CA ALA A 36 -4.35 -4.54 -4.11
C ALA A 36 -3.24 -5.52 -3.77
N LYS A 37 -2.22 -5.07 -3.03
CA LYS A 37 -1.14 -5.93 -2.51
C LYS A 37 -0.69 -5.46 -1.13
N ALA A 38 -0.20 -6.41 -0.35
CA ALA A 38 0.46 -6.16 0.93
C ALA A 38 1.84 -6.84 0.93
N PHE A 39 2.77 -6.25 1.67
CA PHE A 39 4.15 -6.66 1.76
C PHE A 39 4.55 -6.74 3.23
N PHE A 40 5.12 -7.88 3.63
CA PHE A 40 5.85 -7.97 4.88
C PHE A 40 7.28 -7.46 4.65
N LEU A 41 7.69 -6.45 5.41
CA LEU A 41 8.97 -5.76 5.22
C LEU A 41 10.07 -6.22 6.19
N GLY A 42 9.74 -7.10 7.14
CA GLY A 42 10.67 -7.49 8.19
C GLY A 42 10.77 -6.41 9.27
N GLN A 43 11.99 -5.96 9.59
CA GLN A 43 12.24 -4.91 10.59
C GLN A 43 12.49 -3.57 9.89
N ALA A 44 11.68 -2.56 10.17
CA ALA A 44 11.85 -1.20 9.65
C ALA A 44 11.46 -0.13 10.69
N THR A 45 11.79 1.12 10.41
CA THR A 45 11.40 2.28 11.23
C THR A 45 10.05 2.82 10.77
N ASN A 46 9.36 3.55 11.66
CA ASN A 46 8.24 4.43 11.28
C ASN A 46 8.82 5.76 10.79
#